data_AF-X0Y295-F1
#
_entry.id   AF-X0Y295-F1
#
_cell.length_a   1.000
_cell.length_b   1.000
_cell.length_c   1.000
_cell.angle_alpha   90.00
_cell.angle_beta   90.00
_cell.angle_gamma   90.00
#
_symmetry.space_group_name_H-M   'P 1'
#
loop_
_entity.id
_entity.type
_entity.pdbx_description
1 polymer ?
#
loop_
_entity_poly.entity_id
_entity_poly.type
_entity_poly.pdbx_seq_one_letter_code
_entity_poly.pdbx_strand_id
1 'polypeptide(L)'
;MANVKMNNKIVLEKLQAEITLKLGKKLTQQEILDRSVDFVYKRLDEFIHEEIDHPVLTKEIIKRIKKNAIDAPLAHPDKSDDELIYGL
;
A
#
# COMPACT_ATOMS: atom_id res chain seq x y z
N MET A 1 -12.59 -14.05 -23.50
CA MET A 1 -11.26 -13.52 -23.14
C MET A 1 -11.38 -12.02 -23.02
N ALA A 2 -11.16 -11.45 -21.84
CA ALA A 2 -11.13 -10.00 -21.68
C ALA A 2 -9.81 -9.47 -22.28
N ASN A 3 -9.89 -8.55 -23.23
CA ASN A 3 -8.70 -7.90 -23.80
C ASN A 3 -8.25 -6.80 -22.82
N VAL A 4 -7.25 -7.09 -22.00
CA VAL A 4 -6.61 -6.07 -21.16
C VAL A 4 -5.79 -5.17 -22.08
N LYS A 5 -6.23 -3.92 -22.26
CA LYS A 5 -5.46 -2.90 -23.00
C LYS A 5 -4.25 -2.51 -22.16
N MET A 6 -3.09 -3.05 -22.51
CA MET A 6 -1.84 -2.73 -21.83
C MET A 6 -1.13 -1.58 -22.56
N ASN A 7 -1.06 -0.40 -21.92
CA ASN A 7 -0.36 0.76 -22.50
C ASN A 7 1.17 0.57 -22.55
N ASN A 8 1.70 -0.38 -21.77
CA ASN A 8 3.14 -0.56 -21.55
C ASN A 8 3.67 -1.87 -22.14
N LYS A 9 3.28 -2.24 -23.36
CA LYS A 9 3.71 -3.50 -24.02
C LYS A 9 5.24 -3.66 -24.04
N ILE A 10 5.97 -2.57 -24.27
CA ILE A 10 7.45 -2.55 -24.27
C ILE A 10 8.02 -2.93 -22.89
N VAL A 11 7.36 -2.51 -21.80
CA VAL A 11 7.79 -2.83 -20.44
C VAL A 11 7.60 -4.32 -20.16
N LEU A 12 6.48 -4.91 -20.61
CA LEU A 12 6.23 -6.33 -20.46
C LEU A 12 7.25 -7.19 -21.23
N GLU A 13 7.63 -6.75 -22.44
CA GLU A 13 8.66 -7.42 -23.23
C GLU A 13 10.05 -7.37 -22.55
N LYS A 14 10.42 -6.22 -21.98
CA LYS A 14 11.64 -6.09 -21.17
C LYS A 14 11.61 -6.97 -19.93
N LEU A 15 10.49 -6.96 -19.21
CA LEU A 15 10.29 -7.80 -18.02
C LEU A 15 10.43 -9.29 -18.36
N GLN A 16 9.83 -9.74 -19.47
CA GLN A 16 9.97 -11.10 -19.95
C GLN A 16 11.42 -11.45 -20.26
N ALA A 17 12.17 -10.55 -20.90
CA ALA A 17 13.58 -10.75 -21.19
C ALA A 17 14.43 -10.87 -19.91
N GLU A 18 14.24 -9.96 -18.93
CA GLU A 18 14.95 -10.02 -17.66
C GLU A 18 14.65 -11.28 -16.84
N ILE A 19 13.37 -11.67 -16.77
CA ILE A 19 12.94 -12.91 -16.13
C ILE A 19 13.60 -14.11 -16.82
N THR A 20 13.62 -14.13 -18.16
CA THR A 20 14.24 -15.21 -18.92
C THR A 20 15.74 -15.28 -18.66
N LEU A 21 16.44 -14.14 -18.58
CA LEU A 21 17.86 -14.09 -18.26
C LEU A 21 18.15 -14.58 -16.83
N LYS A 22 17.31 -14.23 -15.85
CA LYS A 22 17.50 -14.63 -14.44
C LYS A 22 17.13 -16.08 -14.16
N LEU A 23 16.07 -16.59 -14.78
CA LEU A 23 15.56 -17.95 -14.54
C LEU A 23 16.08 -18.98 -15.54
N GLY A 24 16.68 -18.55 -16.66
CA GLY A 24 17.07 -19.42 -17.76
C GLY A 24 15.88 -20.06 -18.52
N LYS A 25 14.64 -19.73 -18.14
CA LYS A 25 13.41 -20.25 -18.73
C LYS A 25 12.57 -19.11 -19.29
N LYS A 26 12.16 -19.24 -20.55
CA LYS A 26 11.23 -18.30 -21.19
C LYS A 26 9.81 -18.54 -20.66
N LEU A 27 9.30 -17.60 -19.88
CA LEU A 27 7.89 -17.55 -19.49
C LEU A 27 7.09 -16.82 -20.57
N THR A 28 5.83 -17.18 -20.73
CA THR A 28 4.89 -16.47 -21.61
C THR A 28 4.41 -15.17 -20.96
N GLN A 29 3.95 -14.22 -21.79
CA GLN A 29 3.39 -12.97 -21.30
C GLN A 29 2.16 -13.19 -20.41
N GLN A 30 1.32 -14.18 -20.71
CA GLN A 30 0.18 -14.55 -19.88
C GLN A 30 0.62 -15.10 -18.51
N GLU A 31 1.60 -16.00 -18.48
CA GLU A 31 2.13 -16.52 -17.20
C GLU A 31 2.73 -15.42 -16.32
N ILE A 32 3.40 -14.43 -16.93
CA ILE A 32 3.93 -13.28 -16.19
C ILE A 32 2.78 -12.47 -15.59
N LEU A 33 1.74 -12.17 -16.38
CA LEU A 33 0.58 -11.42 -15.92
C LEU A 33 -0.18 -12.14 -14.79
N ASP A 34 -0.45 -13.44 -14.96
CA ASP A 34 -1.14 -14.23 -13.94
C ASP A 34 -0.37 -14.23 -12.62
N ARG A 35 0.95 -14.41 -12.68
CA ARG A 35 1.82 -14.36 -11.50
C ARG A 35 1.89 -12.96 -10.89
N SER A 36 1.92 -11.91 -11.72
CA SER A 36 1.91 -10.53 -11.24
C SER A 36 0.62 -10.20 -10.49
N VAL A 37 -0.53 -10.65 -10.99
CA VAL A 37 -1.83 -10.47 -10.32
C VAL A 37 -1.85 -11.23 -9.00
N ASP A 38 -1.44 -12.50 -8.98
CA ASP A 38 -1.36 -13.30 -7.76
C ASP A 38 -0.39 -12.71 -6.73
N PHE A 39 0.76 -12.21 -7.19
CA PHE A 39 1.75 -11.55 -6.34
C PHE A 39 1.20 -10.27 -5.69
N VAL A 40 0.53 -9.43 -6.47
CA VAL A 40 -0.10 -8.19 -5.95
C VAL A 40 -1.24 -8.55 -5.01
N TYR A 41 -2.07 -9.52 -5.34
CA TYR A 41 -3.18 -9.95 -4.48
C TYR A 41 -2.70 -10.44 -3.10
N LYS A 42 -1.57 -11.16 -3.06
CA LYS A 42 -0.95 -11.60 -1.80
C LYS A 42 -0.35 -10.46 -0.97
N ARG A 43 -0.06 -9.32 -1.60
CA ARG A 43 0.52 -8.11 -0.97
C ARG A 43 -0.44 -6.93 -1.12
N LEU A 44 -1.74 -7.20 -1.02
CA LEU A 44 -2.78 -6.21 -1.32
C LEU A 44 -2.64 -4.97 -0.42
N ASP A 45 -2.36 -5.15 0.87
CA ASP A 45 -2.18 -4.04 1.81
C ASP A 45 -1.02 -3.13 1.45
N GLU A 46 0.09 -3.69 0.95
CA GLU A 46 1.27 -2.93 0.50
C GLU A 46 0.97 -2.20 -0.81
N PHE A 47 0.29 -2.88 -1.73
CA PHE A 47 -0.15 -2.28 -3.00
C PHE A 47 -1.13 -1.12 -2.79
N ILE A 48 -2.04 -1.23 -1.81
CA ILE A 48 -2.94 -0.14 -1.43
C ILE A 48 -2.16 0.99 -0.76
N HIS A 49 -1.19 0.69 0.11
CA HIS A 49 -0.35 1.71 0.74
C HIS A 49 0.49 2.53 -0.25
N GLU A 50 0.96 1.93 -1.35
CA GLU A 50 1.67 2.67 -2.41
C GLU A 50 0.78 3.71 -3.11
N GLU A 51 -0.54 3.47 -3.18
CA GLU A 51 -1.52 4.39 -3.79
C GLU A 51 -2.14 5.37 -2.79
N ILE A 52 -1.97 5.14 -1.48
CA ILE A 52 -2.34 6.13 -0.47
C ILE A 52 -1.29 7.24 -0.52
N ASP A 53 -1.63 8.34 -1.20
CA ASP A 53 -0.89 9.60 -1.14
C ASP A 53 -0.83 10.04 0.33
N HIS A 54 0.25 9.68 1.02
CA HIS A 54 0.48 10.14 2.36
C HIS A 54 0.70 11.65 2.26
N PRO A 55 -0.22 12.50 2.77
CA PRO A 55 -0.01 13.92 2.72
C PRO A 55 1.27 14.22 3.48
N VAL A 56 2.30 14.68 2.75
CA VAL A 56 3.60 14.99 3.34
C VAL A 56 3.36 15.99 4.45
N LEU A 57 3.78 15.66 5.67
CA LEU A 57 3.66 16.55 6.82
C LEU A 57 4.55 17.78 6.61
N THR A 58 4.01 18.78 5.91
CA THR A 58 4.70 20.06 5.72
C THR A 58 4.76 20.80 7.05
N LYS A 59 5.75 21.70 7.17
CA LYS A 59 5.86 22.59 8.34
C LYS A 59 4.57 23.38 8.61
N GLU A 60 3.79 23.66 7.56
CA GLU A 60 2.53 24.38 7.65
C GLU A 60 1.41 23.52 8.26
N ILE A 61 1.29 22.25 7.85
CA ILE A 61 0.35 21.27 8.43
C ILE A 61 0.68 21.05 9.91
N ILE A 62 1.96 20.88 10.26
CA ILE A 62 2.40 20.72 11.65
C ILE A 62 2.04 21.96 12.49
N LYS A 63 2.25 23.16 11.95
CA LYS A 63 1.89 24.41 12.64
C LYS A 63 0.38 24.54 12.83
N ARG A 64 -0.42 24.13 11.84
CA ARG A 64 -1.88 24.13 11.93
C ARG A 64 -2.38 23.12 12.97
N ILE A 65 -1.82 21.92 13.01
CA ILE A 65 -2.17 20.89 14.02
C ILE A 65 -1.84 21.41 15.42
N LYS A 66 -0.62 21.94 15.64
CA LYS A 66 -0.21 22.50 16.93
C LYS A 66 -1.07 23.68 17.38
N LYS A 67 -1.52 24.53 16.45
CA LYS A 67 -2.39 25.67 16.76
C LYS A 67 -3.80 25.24 17.16
N ASN A 68 -4.30 24.12 16.62
CA ASN A 68 -5.62 23.59 16.93
C ASN A 68 -5.59 22.51 18.02
N ALA A 69 -4.43 22.24 18.62
CA ALA A 69 -4.32 21.36 19.76
C ALA A 69 -5.05 22.04 20.94
N ILE A 70 -6.14 21.42 21.37
CA ILE A 70 -6.85 21.79 22.59
C ILE A 70 -6.29 20.95 23.73
N ASP A 71 -6.18 21.57 24.91
CA ASP A 71 -5.93 20.83 26.14
C ASP A 71 -7.22 20.09 26.49
N ALA A 72 -7.25 18.79 26.18
CA ALA A 72 -8.38 17.91 26.43
C ALA A 72 -7.99 17.00 27.61
N PRO A 73 -8.29 17.41 28.87
CA PRO A 73 -8.00 16.58 30.01
C PRO A 73 -8.76 15.26 29.92
N LEU A 74 -8.13 14.19 30.39
CA LEU A 74 -8.77 12.88 30.46
C LEU A 74 -9.97 12.98 31.40
N ALA A 75 -11.14 12.54 30.92
CA ALA A 75 -12.35 12.48 31.74
C ALA A 75 -12.19 11.46 32.89
N HIS A 76 -11.37 10.43 32.70
CA HIS A 76 -11.06 9.38 33.66
C HIS A 76 -9.54 9.15 33.70
N PRO A 77 -8.78 9.94 34.46
CA PRO A 77 -7.32 9.80 34.53
C PRO A 77 -6.86 8.56 35.32
N ASP A 78 -7.76 7.97 36.10
CA ASP A 78 -7.54 6.86 37.01
C ASP A 78 -7.85 5.48 36.40
N LYS A 79 -8.35 5.43 35.16
CA LYS A 79 -8.80 4.20 34.51
C LYS A 79 -8.15 4.03 33.15
N SER A 80 -7.79 2.81 32.83
CA SER A 80 -7.32 2.43 31.50
C SER A 80 -8.48 2.33 30.50
N ASP A 81 -8.16 2.41 29.21
CA ASP A 81 -9.13 2.21 28.12
C ASP A 81 -9.77 0.82 28.21
N ASP A 82 -9.03 -0.19 28.65
CA ASP A 82 -9.53 -1.55 28.80
C ASP A 82 -10.55 -1.65 29.95
N GLU A 83 -10.30 -1.00 31.08
CA GLU A 83 -11.26 -0.89 32.20
C GLU A 83 -12.54 -0.14 31.77
N LEU A 84 -12.42 0.88 30.92
CA LEU A 84 -13.55 1.69 30.45
C LEU A 84 -14.38 0.99 29.37
N ILE A 85 -13.74 0.28 28.44
CA ILE A 85 -14.39 -0.33 27.27
C ILE A 85 -14.85 -1.75 27.58
N TYR A 86 -14.03 -2.53 28.31
CA TYR A 86 -14.25 -3.96 28.55
C TYR A 86 -14.60 -4.29 30.00
N GLY A 87 -14.45 -3.35 30.94
CA GLY A 87 -14.80 -3.55 32.35
C GLY A 87 -13.93 -4.58 33.07
N LEU A 88 -12.69 -4.78 32.59
CA LEU A 88 -11.71 -5.73 33.11
C LEU A 88 -10.83 -5.12 34.19
#